data_AF-A0A975CSY1-F1
#
_entry.id   AF-A0A975CSY1-F1
#
_cell.length_a   1.000
_cell.length_b   1.000
_cell.length_c   1.000
_cell.angle_alpha   90.00
_cell.angle_beta   90.00
_cell.angle_gamma   90.00
#
_symmetry.space_group_name_H-M   'P 1'
#
loop_
_entity.id
_entity.type
_entity.pdbx_description
1 polymer ?
#
loop_
_entity_poly.entity_id
_entity_poly.type
_entity_poly.pdbx_seq_one_letter_code
_entity_poly.pdbx_strand_id
1 'polypeptide(L)'
;MKKLISLILILALALSASAALAKTVLPDQDEFEGLAGMVVNATVGEYNETDRTFAVLLYTDDCFDIEDVEKLAAGDTLLAGGQVYTVKEKTEEEDTGDILVTTEDGTEIVFTQVGDDDMIAMSTDDDRRFMHAFALLYLPAAEGIVYEDASDPENPEAVVTQGLADILKIKAEKEETSIGFDYYATIIELNENLEIVRIHQDFDVAQ
;
A
#
# COMPACT_ATOMS: atom_id res chain seq x y z
N MET A 1 33.35 -53.58 8.91
CA MET A 1 32.59 -52.84 9.95
C MET A 1 32.94 -51.35 10.03
N LYS A 2 34.21 -50.92 9.95
CA LYS A 2 34.58 -49.48 10.01
C LYS A 2 34.15 -48.62 8.80
N LYS A 3 34.02 -49.21 7.61
CA LYS A 3 33.63 -48.48 6.39
C LYS A 3 32.12 -48.18 6.29
N LEU A 4 31.27 -48.92 7.02
CA LEU A 4 29.82 -48.74 6.98
C LEU A 4 29.36 -47.62 7.92
N ILE A 5 30.06 -47.43 9.05
CA ILE A 5 29.80 -46.36 10.02
C ILE A 5 30.21 -45.00 9.44
N SER A 6 31.27 -44.95 8.63
CA SER A 6 31.73 -43.72 7.98
C SER A 6 30.76 -43.21 6.91
N LEU A 7 29.96 -44.09 6.29
CA LEU A 7 28.98 -43.70 5.28
C LEU A 7 27.69 -43.13 5.90
N ILE A 8 27.28 -43.66 7.06
CA ILE A 8 26.13 -43.15 7.82
C ILE A 8 26.46 -41.78 8.44
N LEU A 9 27.71 -41.55 8.84
CA LEU A 9 28.12 -40.24 9.37
C LEU A 9 28.24 -39.17 8.27
N ILE A 10 28.61 -39.54 7.04
CA ILE A 10 28.62 -38.62 5.89
C ILE A 10 27.18 -38.36 5.37
N LEU A 11 26.28 -39.35 5.46
CA LEU A 11 24.88 -39.16 5.09
C LEU A 11 24.09 -38.39 6.15
N ALA A 12 24.49 -38.45 7.42
CA ALA A 12 23.93 -37.62 8.50
C ALA A 12 24.44 -36.17 8.48
N LEU A 13 25.54 -35.88 7.78
CA LEU A 13 26.01 -34.51 7.51
C LEU A 13 25.40 -33.88 6.25
N ALA A 14 24.62 -34.62 5.47
CA ALA A 14 23.86 -34.10 4.33
C ALA A 14 22.43 -33.65 4.70
N LEU A 15 22.07 -33.74 5.98
CA LEU A 15 20.77 -33.29 6.50
C LEU A 15 20.93 -32.16 7.53
N SER A 16 21.86 -31.25 7.29
CA SER A 16 21.74 -29.88 7.77
C SER A 16 21.49 -29.00 6.56
N ALA A 17 20.36 -29.21 5.89
CA ALA A 17 19.71 -28.07 5.27
C ALA A 17 19.49 -27.11 6.43
N SER A 18 20.28 -26.04 6.45
CA SER A 18 20.04 -24.90 7.29
C SER A 18 18.54 -24.61 7.13
N ALA A 19 17.74 -24.87 8.15
CA ALA A 19 16.51 -24.13 8.29
C ALA A 19 17.01 -22.70 8.50
N ALA A 20 17.25 -21.98 7.41
CA ALA A 20 17.26 -20.54 7.45
C ALA A 20 15.97 -20.20 8.18
N LEU A 21 16.09 -19.52 9.33
CA LEU A 21 14.91 -19.00 9.99
C LEU A 21 14.20 -18.17 8.93
N ALA A 22 12.99 -18.56 8.57
CA ALA A 22 12.15 -17.80 7.65
C ALA A 22 12.22 -16.33 8.09
N LYS A 23 12.74 -15.47 7.21
CA LYS A 23 12.80 -14.04 7.50
C LYS A 23 11.45 -13.42 7.16
N THR A 24 11.13 -12.33 7.83
CA THR A 24 10.03 -11.45 7.43
C THR A 24 10.66 -10.21 6.83
N VAL A 25 10.42 -9.98 5.53
CA VAL A 25 10.73 -8.71 4.87
C VAL A 25 9.58 -7.75 5.15
N LEU A 26 9.93 -6.54 5.56
CA LEU A 26 8.98 -5.49 5.91
C LEU A 26 9.19 -4.31 4.96
N PRO A 27 8.16 -3.51 4.68
CA PRO A 27 8.36 -2.27 3.95
C PRO A 27 9.20 -1.33 4.79
N ASP A 28 10.03 -0.54 4.12
CA ASP A 28 10.82 0.50 4.73
C ASP A 28 9.91 1.53 5.41
N GLN A 29 10.43 2.09 6.49
CA GLN A 29 9.73 3.10 7.25
C GLN A 29 10.07 4.46 6.66
N ASP A 30 9.10 5.10 6.03
CA ASP A 30 9.28 6.44 5.48
C ASP A 30 9.57 7.47 6.59
N GLU A 31 10.66 8.22 6.42
CA GLU A 31 10.90 9.45 7.18
C GLU A 31 10.18 10.62 6.46
N PHE A 32 8.95 10.92 6.86
CA PHE A 32 8.20 12.04 6.29
C PHE A 32 8.76 13.40 6.75
N GLU A 33 9.22 14.23 5.81
CA GLU A 33 9.69 15.62 6.07
C GLU A 33 8.55 16.62 6.41
N GLY A 34 7.30 16.15 6.49
CA GLY A 34 6.11 16.91 6.87
C GLY A 34 5.07 16.99 5.76
N LEU A 35 3.80 17.22 6.12
CA LEU A 35 2.65 17.11 5.20
C LEU A 35 2.17 18.43 4.58
N ALA A 36 2.80 19.56 4.96
CA ALA A 36 2.39 20.88 4.51
C ALA A 36 2.61 21.03 2.99
N GLY A 37 1.58 21.43 2.26
CA GLY A 37 1.66 21.62 0.81
C GLY A 37 1.70 20.31 0.00
N MET A 38 1.46 19.15 0.62
CA MET A 38 1.56 17.86 -0.04
C MET A 38 0.23 17.37 -0.63
N VAL A 39 0.38 16.50 -1.64
CA VAL A 39 -0.68 15.64 -2.16
C VAL A 39 -0.42 14.24 -1.63
N VAL A 40 -1.39 13.64 -0.94
CA VAL A 40 -1.22 12.36 -0.24
C VAL A 40 -2.39 11.42 -0.45
N ASN A 41 -2.11 10.12 -0.42
CA ASN A 41 -3.11 9.08 -0.42
C ASN A 41 -3.76 8.98 0.96
N ALA A 42 -5.08 8.92 0.99
CA ALA A 42 -5.85 8.99 2.21
C ALA A 42 -7.20 8.24 2.11
N THR A 43 -7.77 7.96 3.27
CA THR A 43 -9.20 7.73 3.45
C THR A 43 -9.74 8.91 4.24
N VAL A 44 -10.70 9.64 3.66
CA VAL A 44 -11.39 10.73 4.34
C VAL A 44 -12.66 10.19 4.98
N GLY A 45 -12.70 10.19 6.31
CA GLY A 45 -13.81 9.71 7.11
C GLY A 45 -14.87 10.78 7.39
N GLU A 46 -15.58 10.60 8.51
CA GLU A 46 -16.62 11.53 8.93
C GLU A 46 -16.09 12.93 9.27
N TYR A 47 -16.93 13.93 9.02
CA TYR A 47 -16.71 15.29 9.47
C TYR A 47 -17.31 15.50 10.86
N ASN A 48 -16.50 15.96 11.79
CA ASN A 48 -16.94 16.35 13.12
C ASN A 48 -17.28 17.84 13.13
N GLU A 49 -18.56 18.19 13.28
CA GLU A 49 -19.01 19.59 13.33
C GLU A 49 -18.50 20.37 14.54
N THR A 50 -18.27 19.69 15.68
CA THR A 50 -17.79 20.33 16.91
C THR A 50 -16.35 20.78 16.76
N ASP A 51 -15.51 19.90 16.26
CA ASP A 51 -14.06 20.12 16.12
C ASP A 51 -13.71 20.75 14.75
N ARG A 52 -14.65 20.74 13.82
CA ARG A 52 -14.52 21.26 12.44
C ARG A 52 -13.42 20.56 11.63
N THR A 53 -13.32 19.25 11.78
CA THR A 53 -12.28 18.42 11.16
C THR A 53 -12.86 17.16 10.55
N PHE A 54 -12.22 16.64 9.50
CA PHE A 54 -12.38 15.28 9.03
C PHE A 54 -11.42 14.34 9.78
N ALA A 55 -11.86 13.12 10.08
CA ALA A 55 -10.93 12.03 10.39
C ALA A 55 -10.26 11.56 9.09
N VAL A 56 -8.94 11.56 9.01
CA VAL A 56 -8.19 11.25 7.79
C VAL A 56 -7.13 10.19 8.10
N LEU A 57 -7.25 9.02 7.48
CA LEU A 57 -6.23 7.97 7.54
C LEU A 57 -5.31 8.14 6.34
N LEU A 58 -4.01 8.33 6.56
CA LEU A 58 -3.00 8.53 5.52
C LEU A 58 -2.27 7.23 5.20
N TYR A 59 -1.95 7.06 3.93
CA TYR A 59 -1.27 5.90 3.38
C TYR A 59 0.00 6.30 2.64
N THR A 60 0.98 5.41 2.68
CA THR A 60 2.17 5.48 1.86
C THR A 60 2.37 4.15 1.14
N ASP A 61 3.11 4.17 0.04
CA ASP A 61 3.42 2.97 -0.73
C ASP A 61 4.30 2.04 0.11
N ASP A 62 4.10 0.74 0.00
CA ASP A 62 5.02 -0.24 0.55
C ASP A 62 6.28 -0.30 -0.31
N CYS A 63 7.26 0.55 0.05
CA CYS A 63 8.61 0.53 -0.49
C CYS A 63 9.47 -0.49 0.26
N PHE A 64 10.37 -1.17 -0.44
CA PHE A 64 11.27 -2.17 0.12
C PHE A 64 12.68 -1.99 -0.42
N ASP A 65 13.68 -2.16 0.45
CA ASP A 65 15.08 -2.30 0.06
C ASP A 65 15.25 -3.42 -0.98
N ILE A 66 15.85 -3.06 -2.11
CA ILE A 66 16.07 -3.95 -3.25
C ILE A 66 16.85 -5.22 -2.84
N GLU A 67 17.85 -5.10 -1.96
CA GLU A 67 18.63 -6.25 -1.54
C GLU A 67 17.80 -7.21 -0.69
N ASP A 68 16.81 -6.72 0.06
CA ASP A 68 15.95 -7.56 0.87
C ASP A 68 14.97 -8.37 0.03
N VAL A 69 14.40 -7.74 -1.01
CA VAL A 69 13.55 -8.38 -2.02
C VAL A 69 14.35 -9.39 -2.85
N GLU A 70 15.53 -9.02 -3.34
CA GLU A 70 16.43 -9.91 -4.08
C GLU A 70 16.83 -11.16 -3.28
N LYS A 71 16.88 -11.07 -1.95
CA LYS A 71 17.21 -12.19 -1.06
C LYS A 71 16.00 -13.02 -0.63
N LEU A 72 14.77 -12.68 -1.02
CA LEU A 72 13.59 -13.49 -0.71
C LEU A 72 13.71 -14.90 -1.29
N ALA A 73 13.33 -15.88 -0.48
CA ALA A 73 13.29 -17.29 -0.85
C ALA A 73 11.99 -17.97 -0.39
N ALA A 74 11.70 -19.14 -0.96
CA ALA A 74 10.53 -19.92 -0.58
C ALA A 74 10.54 -20.23 0.94
N GLY A 75 9.40 -19.99 1.60
CA GLY A 75 9.21 -20.11 3.04
C GLY A 75 9.52 -18.84 3.85
N ASP A 76 10.13 -17.81 3.25
CA ASP A 76 10.16 -16.47 3.85
C ASP A 76 8.77 -15.85 3.85
N THR A 77 8.61 -14.78 4.62
CA THR A 77 7.39 -14.01 4.69
C THR A 77 7.65 -12.55 4.29
N LEU A 78 6.63 -11.89 3.77
CA LEU A 78 6.65 -10.46 3.46
C LEU A 78 5.37 -9.79 3.98
N LEU A 79 5.48 -8.58 4.51
CA LEU A 79 4.33 -7.75 4.87
C LEU A 79 4.07 -6.77 3.73
N ALA A 80 2.93 -6.87 3.05
CA ALA A 80 2.50 -5.93 2.01
C ALA A 80 1.00 -5.66 2.14
N GLY A 81 0.55 -4.44 1.95
CA GLY A 81 -0.86 -4.02 2.12
C GLY A 81 -1.39 -4.23 3.54
N GLY A 82 -0.50 -4.29 4.54
CA GLY A 82 -0.87 -4.69 5.91
C GLY A 82 -1.19 -6.18 6.09
N GLN A 83 -0.97 -7.03 5.07
CA GLN A 83 -1.12 -8.49 5.12
C GLN A 83 0.23 -9.20 5.04
N VAL A 84 0.37 -10.29 5.81
CA VAL A 84 1.56 -11.14 5.75
C VAL A 84 1.35 -12.26 4.74
N TYR A 85 2.24 -12.35 3.75
CA TYR A 85 2.27 -13.41 2.76
C TYR A 85 3.46 -14.33 2.98
N THR A 86 3.31 -15.60 2.62
CA THR A 86 4.42 -16.58 2.63
C THR A 86 4.89 -16.82 1.20
N VAL A 87 6.17 -16.63 0.94
CA VAL A 87 6.77 -16.80 -0.38
C VAL A 87 6.73 -18.27 -0.78
N LYS A 88 6.15 -18.56 -1.94
CA LYS A 88 6.19 -19.89 -2.55
C LYS A 88 7.31 -19.96 -3.59
N GLU A 89 7.39 -18.94 -4.46
CA GLU A 89 8.37 -18.84 -5.53
C GLU A 89 8.65 -17.37 -5.87
N LYS A 90 9.84 -17.14 -6.44
CA LYS A 90 10.29 -15.83 -6.90
C LYS A 90 10.91 -15.97 -8.28
N THR A 91 10.55 -15.08 -9.18
CA THR A 91 11.07 -14.98 -10.54
C THR A 91 11.51 -13.55 -10.81
N GLU A 92 12.56 -13.38 -11.59
CA GLU A 92 13.02 -12.07 -12.05
C GLU A 92 12.70 -11.95 -13.54
N GLU A 93 12.05 -10.86 -13.93
CA GLU A 93 11.69 -10.58 -15.32
C GLU A 93 12.91 -10.02 -16.06
N GLU A 94 13.48 -10.78 -17.00
CA GLU A 94 14.75 -10.44 -17.65
C GLU A 94 14.74 -9.09 -18.40
N ASP A 95 13.57 -8.66 -18.88
CA ASP A 95 13.41 -7.45 -19.69
C ASP A 95 13.26 -6.17 -18.86
N THR A 96 12.67 -6.26 -17.65
CA THR A 96 12.38 -5.11 -16.79
C THR A 96 13.23 -5.05 -15.53
N GLY A 97 13.74 -6.19 -15.07
CA GLY A 97 14.37 -6.33 -13.76
C GLY A 97 13.37 -6.42 -12.60
N ASP A 98 12.07 -6.51 -12.91
CA ASP A 98 11.03 -6.64 -11.88
C ASP A 98 11.10 -8.02 -11.23
N ILE A 99 10.78 -8.07 -9.94
CA ILE A 99 10.76 -9.32 -9.19
C ILE A 99 9.31 -9.72 -8.96
N LEU A 100 8.89 -10.83 -9.56
CA LEU A 100 7.59 -11.45 -9.31
C LEU A 100 7.71 -12.45 -8.16
N VAL A 101 6.92 -12.24 -7.11
CA VAL A 101 6.76 -13.17 -5.99
C VAL A 101 5.37 -13.79 -6.05
N THR A 102 5.31 -15.11 -6.20
CA THR A 102 4.06 -15.87 -5.99
C THR A 102 4.08 -16.43 -4.59
N THR A 103 2.97 -16.28 -3.89
CA THR A 103 2.82 -16.63 -2.47
C THR A 103 2.04 -17.95 -2.31
N GLU A 104 2.08 -18.55 -1.12
CA GLU A 104 1.44 -19.85 -0.87
C GLU A 104 -0.09 -19.83 -1.02
N ASP A 105 -0.75 -18.70 -0.79
CA ASP A 105 -2.19 -18.53 -1.00
C ASP A 105 -2.56 -18.24 -2.45
N GLY A 106 -1.56 -18.09 -3.32
CA GLY A 106 -1.71 -17.85 -4.75
C GLY A 106 -1.69 -16.38 -5.15
N THR A 107 -1.52 -15.43 -4.21
CA THR A 107 -1.32 -14.02 -4.55
C THR A 107 0.03 -13.81 -5.25
N GLU A 108 0.02 -13.03 -6.31
CA GLU A 108 1.19 -12.62 -7.08
C GLU A 108 1.48 -11.13 -6.83
N ILE A 109 2.72 -10.85 -6.46
CA ILE A 109 3.20 -9.52 -6.09
C ILE A 109 4.39 -9.19 -6.99
N VAL A 110 4.29 -8.09 -7.75
CA VAL A 110 5.39 -7.55 -8.55
C VAL A 110 6.10 -6.50 -7.72
N PHE A 111 7.41 -6.63 -7.59
CA PHE A 111 8.28 -5.58 -7.07
C PHE A 111 8.92 -4.88 -8.25
N THR A 112 8.58 -3.61 -8.41
CA THR A 112 9.11 -2.75 -9.48
C THR A 112 10.16 -1.82 -8.90
N GLN A 113 11.34 -1.76 -9.50
CA GLN A 113 12.40 -0.87 -9.03
C GLN A 113 12.00 0.61 -9.19
N VAL A 114 12.17 1.39 -8.12
CA VAL A 114 11.96 2.84 -8.10
C VAL A 114 13.18 3.52 -7.50
N GLY A 115 13.90 4.27 -8.33
CA GLY A 115 15.18 4.85 -7.91
C GLY A 115 16.31 3.81 -7.87
N ASP A 116 17.32 4.07 -7.04
CA ASP A 116 18.54 3.25 -7.02
C ASP A 116 18.44 2.07 -6.04
N ASP A 117 17.77 2.24 -4.90
CA ASP A 117 17.81 1.30 -3.78
C ASP A 117 16.43 0.72 -3.40
N ASP A 118 15.32 1.26 -3.93
CA ASP A 118 13.96 0.93 -3.49
C ASP A 118 13.17 0.16 -4.56
N MET A 119 12.24 -0.68 -4.10
CA MET A 119 11.23 -1.33 -4.92
C MET A 119 9.84 -1.10 -4.35
N ILE A 120 8.85 -0.85 -5.21
CA ILE A 120 7.43 -0.75 -4.81
C ILE A 120 6.75 -2.08 -5.08
N ALA A 121 5.99 -2.59 -4.11
CA ALA A 121 5.16 -3.77 -4.29
C ALA A 121 3.83 -3.43 -4.96
N MET A 122 3.44 -4.23 -5.95
CA MET A 122 2.21 -4.10 -6.71
C MET A 122 1.51 -5.45 -6.87
N SER A 123 0.18 -5.45 -6.89
CA SER A 123 -0.67 -6.60 -7.18
C SER A 123 -0.70 -6.86 -8.68
N THR A 124 -0.56 -8.11 -9.14
CA THR A 124 -0.77 -8.44 -10.57
C THR A 124 -2.24 -8.56 -10.95
N ASP A 125 -3.13 -8.78 -9.97
CA ASP A 125 -4.55 -9.03 -10.24
C ASP A 125 -5.28 -7.76 -10.68
N ASP A 126 -4.84 -6.62 -10.17
CA ASP A 126 -5.48 -5.33 -10.36
C ASP A 126 -4.49 -4.17 -10.46
N ASP A 127 -3.21 -4.45 -10.73
CA ASP A 127 -2.13 -3.47 -10.95
C ASP A 127 -1.92 -2.43 -9.80
N ARG A 128 -2.60 -2.63 -8.66
CA ARG A 128 -2.54 -1.73 -7.50
C ARG A 128 -1.23 -1.78 -6.78
N ARG A 129 -0.78 -0.61 -6.31
CA ARG A 129 0.28 -0.52 -5.29
C ARG A 129 -0.21 -1.05 -3.96
N PHE A 130 0.62 -1.87 -3.33
CA PHE A 130 0.45 -2.18 -1.92
C PHE A 130 0.83 -0.96 -1.10
N MET A 131 -0.01 -0.66 -0.10
CA MET A 131 0.14 0.52 0.73
C MET A 131 -0.15 0.17 2.18
N HIS A 132 0.48 0.88 3.11
CA HIS A 132 0.15 0.79 4.53
C HIS A 132 -0.30 2.14 5.09
N ALA A 133 -1.24 2.07 6.03
CA ALA A 133 -1.64 3.25 6.79
C ALA A 133 -0.53 3.62 7.78
N PHE A 134 -0.08 4.87 7.75
CA PHE A 134 0.99 5.34 8.63
C PHE A 134 0.53 6.39 9.66
N ALA A 135 -0.59 7.08 9.42
CA ALA A 135 -1.09 8.10 10.35
C ALA A 135 -2.62 8.28 10.30
N LEU A 136 -3.25 8.47 11.47
CA LEU A 136 -4.62 8.97 11.59
C LEU A 136 -4.58 10.42 12.09
N LEU A 137 -5.11 11.35 11.31
CA LEU A 137 -5.14 12.78 11.60
C LEU A 137 -6.57 13.30 11.66
N TYR A 138 -6.74 14.43 12.36
CA TYR A 138 -7.97 15.21 12.35
C TYR A 138 -7.69 16.54 11.67
N LEU A 139 -8.08 16.65 10.41
CA LEU A 139 -7.68 17.76 9.54
C LEU A 139 -8.86 18.70 9.25
N PRO A 140 -8.68 20.02 9.39
CA PRO A 140 -9.70 20.99 9.02
C PRO A 140 -9.89 21.07 7.50
N ALA A 141 -11.06 21.53 7.08
CA ALA A 141 -11.33 21.87 5.68
C ALA A 141 -11.04 23.35 5.42
N ALA A 142 -10.41 23.66 4.29
CA ALA A 142 -10.25 25.05 3.85
C ALA A 142 -11.59 25.68 3.45
N GLU A 143 -11.70 27.01 3.54
CA GLU A 143 -12.94 27.77 3.25
C GLU A 143 -13.50 27.52 1.83
N GLY A 144 -12.64 27.12 0.88
CA GLY A 144 -12.99 26.82 -0.50
C GLY A 144 -12.68 25.39 -0.94
N ILE A 145 -12.68 24.42 -0.02
CA ILE A 145 -12.39 23.01 -0.30
C ILE A 145 -13.15 22.51 -1.54
N VAL A 146 -12.47 21.72 -2.38
CA VAL A 146 -13.03 21.12 -3.60
C VAL A 146 -13.15 19.61 -3.43
N TYR A 147 -14.24 19.02 -3.93
CA TYR A 147 -14.40 17.58 -4.09
C TYR A 147 -14.47 17.26 -5.58
N GLU A 148 -13.77 16.22 -6.03
CA GLU A 148 -13.78 15.69 -7.38
C GLU A 148 -13.99 14.17 -7.32
N ASP A 149 -14.88 13.63 -8.17
CA ASP A 149 -15.28 12.22 -8.15
C ASP A 149 -15.04 11.51 -9.48
N ALA A 150 -13.85 10.96 -9.67
CA ALA A 150 -13.45 10.18 -10.84
C ALA A 150 -13.61 8.66 -10.63
N SER A 151 -14.47 8.22 -9.71
CA SER A 151 -14.53 6.80 -9.32
C SER A 151 -15.15 5.84 -10.33
N ASP A 152 -15.69 6.32 -11.46
CA ASP A 152 -16.27 5.48 -12.52
C ASP A 152 -15.66 5.87 -13.88
N PRO A 153 -14.65 5.13 -14.36
CA PRO A 153 -14.05 5.39 -15.67
C PRO A 153 -14.94 4.96 -16.84
N GLU A 154 -15.89 4.04 -16.64
CA GLU A 154 -16.83 3.59 -17.68
C GLU A 154 -17.97 4.59 -17.89
N ASN A 155 -18.38 5.29 -16.82
CA ASN A 155 -19.37 6.37 -16.84
C ASN A 155 -18.76 7.65 -16.24
N PRO A 156 -18.15 8.53 -17.05
CA PRO A 156 -17.46 9.71 -16.54
C PRO A 156 -18.46 10.68 -15.88
N GLU A 157 -18.54 10.63 -14.55
CA GLU A 157 -19.39 11.48 -13.73
C GLU A 157 -18.56 12.34 -12.76
N ALA A 158 -17.43 12.90 -13.21
CA ALA A 158 -16.61 13.80 -12.39
C ALA A 158 -17.43 14.91 -11.70
N VAL A 159 -17.80 14.67 -10.43
CA VAL A 159 -18.60 15.61 -9.64
C VAL A 159 -17.64 16.60 -8.99
N VAL A 160 -17.52 17.80 -9.58
CA VAL A 160 -16.72 18.88 -9.00
C VAL A 160 -17.59 19.77 -8.12
N THR A 161 -17.42 19.68 -6.80
CA THR A 161 -18.17 20.45 -5.80
C THR A 161 -17.25 21.36 -5.03
N GLN A 162 -17.70 22.56 -4.66
CA GLN A 162 -16.90 23.53 -3.89
C GLN A 162 -17.62 23.96 -2.63
N GLY A 163 -16.87 24.04 -1.53
CA GLY A 163 -17.37 24.45 -0.22
C GLY A 163 -17.84 23.26 0.60
N LEU A 164 -17.52 23.30 1.89
CA LEU A 164 -17.73 22.18 2.81
C LEU A 164 -19.19 21.70 2.85
N ALA A 165 -20.17 22.62 2.87
CA ALA A 165 -21.57 22.25 2.99
C ALA A 165 -22.08 21.37 1.83
N ASP A 166 -21.66 21.69 0.60
CA ASP A 166 -22.08 20.93 -0.58
C ASP A 166 -21.38 19.56 -0.61
N ILE A 167 -20.11 19.48 -0.20
CA ILE A 167 -19.37 18.22 -0.07
C ILE A 167 -20.01 17.30 0.96
N LEU A 168 -20.38 17.81 2.14
CA LEU A 168 -21.03 17.01 3.18
C LEU A 168 -22.38 16.47 2.73
N LYS A 169 -23.11 17.22 1.91
CA LYS A 169 -24.36 16.76 1.31
C LYS A 169 -24.11 15.57 0.36
N ILE A 170 -23.14 15.67 -0.54
CA ILE A 170 -22.77 14.58 -1.45
C ILE A 170 -22.30 13.35 -0.68
N LYS A 171 -21.44 13.53 0.34
CA LYS A 171 -20.99 12.44 1.21
C LYS A 171 -22.17 11.70 1.85
N ALA A 172 -23.15 12.42 2.39
CA ALA A 172 -24.34 11.82 3.00
C ALA A 172 -25.18 11.02 1.98
N GLU A 173 -25.36 11.54 0.76
CA GLU A 173 -26.05 10.84 -0.33
C GLU A 173 -25.29 9.55 -0.74
N LYS A 174 -23.95 9.59 -0.77
CA LYS A 174 -23.12 8.42 -1.03
C LYS A 174 -23.12 7.41 0.13
N GLU A 175 -23.13 7.86 1.38
CA GLU A 175 -23.17 6.98 2.56
C GLU A 175 -24.49 6.20 2.70
N GLU A 176 -25.60 6.73 2.19
CA GLU A 176 -26.85 5.96 2.10
C GLU A 176 -26.75 4.80 1.08
N THR A 177 -25.77 4.85 0.18
CA THR A 177 -25.58 3.91 -0.92
C THR A 177 -24.27 3.10 -0.84
N SER A 178 -23.34 3.47 0.05
CA SER A 178 -21.98 2.91 0.27
C SER A 178 -21.49 3.23 1.71
N ILE A 179 -20.39 2.64 2.21
CA ILE A 179 -19.90 2.86 3.60
C ILE A 179 -18.96 4.08 3.79
N GLY A 180 -18.99 5.07 2.89
CA GLY A 180 -18.15 6.28 2.95
C GLY A 180 -17.28 6.47 1.71
N PHE A 181 -16.27 7.34 1.77
CA PHE A 181 -15.18 7.36 0.78
C PHE A 181 -14.36 6.07 0.97
N ASP A 182 -14.77 5.00 0.29
CA ASP A 182 -14.31 3.65 0.61
C ASP A 182 -12.81 3.43 0.31
N TYR A 183 -12.26 2.52 1.12
CA TYR A 183 -10.89 2.27 1.58
C TYR A 183 -9.61 2.54 0.74
N TYR A 184 -9.61 2.92 -0.54
CA TYR A 184 -8.34 3.00 -1.32
C TYR A 184 -8.23 4.17 -2.31
N ALA A 185 -9.23 5.04 -2.37
CA ALA A 185 -9.43 5.88 -3.55
C ALA A 185 -9.64 7.34 -3.18
N THR A 186 -8.82 7.92 -2.30
CA THR A 186 -8.88 9.38 -2.08
C THR A 186 -7.50 9.98 -2.00
N ILE A 187 -7.17 10.80 -2.99
CA ILE A 187 -6.03 11.70 -2.94
C ILE A 187 -6.53 13.00 -2.31
N ILE A 188 -5.85 13.47 -1.26
CA ILE A 188 -6.11 14.80 -0.71
C ILE A 188 -4.95 15.74 -0.98
N GLU A 189 -5.29 17.01 -1.15
CA GLU A 189 -4.32 18.10 -1.23
C GLU A 189 -4.41 18.90 0.07
N LEU A 190 -3.25 19.10 0.71
CA LEU A 190 -3.12 19.90 1.93
C LEU A 190 -2.43 21.22 1.61
N ASN A 191 -2.92 22.32 2.18
CA ASN A 191 -2.19 23.59 2.13
C ASN A 191 -1.10 23.67 3.21
N GLU A 192 -0.37 24.79 3.23
CA GLU A 192 0.69 25.09 4.22
C GLU A 192 0.20 25.10 5.68
N ASN A 193 -1.11 25.26 5.89
CA ASN A 193 -1.73 25.27 7.23
C ASN A 193 -2.30 23.89 7.63
N LEU A 194 -2.03 22.83 6.85
CA LEU A 194 -2.60 21.49 7.00
C LEU A 194 -4.14 21.45 6.93
N GLU A 195 -4.72 22.35 6.12
CA GLU A 195 -6.13 22.29 5.78
C GLU A 195 -6.30 21.51 4.48
N ILE A 196 -7.33 20.66 4.42
CA ILE A 196 -7.73 19.96 3.19
C ILE A 196 -8.30 20.99 2.23
N VAL A 197 -7.64 21.17 1.08
CA VAL A 197 -8.11 22.06 0.00
C VAL A 197 -8.79 21.28 -1.12
N ARG A 198 -8.48 19.99 -1.26
CA ARG A 198 -9.09 19.11 -2.26
C ARG A 198 -9.23 17.69 -1.74
N ILE A 199 -10.35 17.06 -2.09
CA ILE A 199 -10.61 15.62 -1.96
C ILE A 199 -10.85 15.11 -3.38
N HIS A 200 -9.96 14.28 -3.89
CA HIS A 200 -10.05 13.69 -5.22
C HIS A 200 -10.29 12.19 -5.05
N GLN A 201 -11.51 11.75 -5.33
CA GLN A 201 -11.87 10.35 -5.32
C GLN A 201 -11.60 9.76 -6.70
N ASP A 202 -10.79 8.72 -6.80
CA ASP A 202 -10.38 8.16 -8.10
C ASP A 202 -10.24 6.64 -8.02
N PHE A 203 -10.78 5.96 -9.04
CA PHE A 203 -10.76 4.51 -9.16
C PHE A 203 -9.39 4.00 -9.61
N ASP A 204 -8.59 4.83 -10.30
CA ASP A 204 -7.27 4.46 -10.84
C ASP A 204 -6.13 4.51 -9.79
N VAL A 205 -6.36 5.07 -8.60
CA VAL A 205 -5.42 4.92 -7.47
C VAL A 205 -5.49 3.53 -6.85
N ALA A 206 -6.55 2.79 -7.21
CA ALA A 206 -6.80 1.40 -6.91
C ALA A 206 -6.86 0.55 -8.21
N GLN A 207 -6.16 0.97 -9.27
CA GLN A 207 -5.74 0.12 -10.38
C GLN A 207 -4.22 0.22 -10.58
#